data_AF-A0A9D6Q8Z6-F1
#
_entry.id   AF-A0A9D6Q8Z6-F1
#
_cell.length_a   1.000
_cell.length_b   1.000
_cell.length_c   1.000
_cell.angle_alpha   90.00
_cell.angle_beta   90.00
_cell.angle_gamma   90.00
#
_symmetry.space_group_name_H-M   'P 1'
#
loop_
_entity.id
_entity.type
_entity.pdbx_description
1 polymer ?
#
loop_
_entity_poly.entity_id
_entity_poly.type
_entity_poly.pdbx_seq_one_letter_code
_entity_poly.pdbx_strand_id
1 'polypeptide(L)'
;MRDLAWWTLPGLIVAAPLALFLHAWHIEPSVGVWLPLAPVVGLLLHQSVRWRFEGDGNGFRNPQRASLAAIIERGNLTGRSNAGDVAYQVYELVFYEQAHWGAIRDHLHRCWHYVFWFRTIALACAIGAGFALLALLSGGAALMAMLLLLALPVFGVLLHQKAEQTLAALHLFDRGLVTANWTLYEQKLESLAK
;
A
#
# COMPACT_ATOMS: atom_id res chain seq x y z
N MET A 1 -6.42 -13.25 15.00
CA MET A 1 -6.24 -14.37 14.05
C MET A 1 -6.25 -13.93 12.59
N ARG A 2 -7.15 -13.03 12.15
CA ARG A 2 -7.11 -12.48 10.79
C ARG A 2 -5.74 -11.89 10.46
N ASP A 3 -5.22 -10.99 11.31
CA ASP A 3 -3.98 -10.23 11.08
C ASP A 3 -2.74 -11.10 10.81
N LEU A 4 -2.63 -12.26 11.45
CA LEU A 4 -1.51 -13.18 11.24
C LEU A 4 -1.51 -13.70 9.78
N ALA A 5 -2.68 -14.09 9.26
CA ALA A 5 -2.81 -14.57 7.89
C ALA A 5 -2.46 -13.51 6.84
N TRP A 6 -2.73 -12.23 7.13
CA TRP A 6 -2.36 -11.11 6.24
C TRP A 6 -0.85 -10.96 6.08
N TRP A 7 -0.08 -11.26 7.12
CA TRP A 7 1.39 -11.26 7.09
C TRP A 7 1.97 -12.57 6.59
N THR A 8 1.35 -13.69 6.89
CA THR A 8 1.88 -14.99 6.50
C THR A 8 1.86 -15.20 5.00
N LEU A 9 0.79 -14.77 4.29
CA LEU A 9 0.67 -15.02 2.85
C LEU A 9 1.79 -14.40 2.01
N PRO A 10 2.12 -13.10 2.10
CA PRO A 10 3.26 -12.52 1.37
C PRO A 10 4.59 -13.21 1.70
N GLY A 11 4.79 -13.58 2.97
CA GLY A 11 5.98 -14.31 3.39
C GLY A 11 6.10 -15.70 2.78
N LEU A 12 4.99 -16.44 2.69
CA LEU A 12 4.96 -17.76 2.05
C LEU A 12 5.24 -17.69 0.55
N ILE A 13 4.74 -16.65 -0.13
CA ILE A 13 4.99 -16.40 -1.56
C ILE A 13 6.50 -16.25 -1.84
N VAL A 14 7.26 -15.66 -0.91
CA VAL A 14 8.72 -15.56 -1.02
C VAL A 14 9.42 -16.83 -0.55
N ALA A 15 8.95 -17.45 0.54
CA ALA A 15 9.61 -18.59 1.17
C ALA A 15 9.67 -19.83 0.26
N ALA A 16 8.62 -20.10 -0.53
CA ALA A 16 8.60 -21.28 -1.40
C ALA A 16 9.67 -21.22 -2.53
N PRO A 17 9.76 -20.15 -3.34
CA PRO A 17 10.86 -19.99 -4.29
C PRO A 17 12.25 -19.92 -3.63
N LEU A 18 12.36 -19.29 -2.46
CA LEU A 18 13.62 -19.21 -1.72
C LEU A 18 14.10 -20.59 -1.25
N ALA A 19 13.19 -21.46 -0.81
CA ALA A 19 13.52 -22.84 -0.45
C ALA A 19 14.04 -23.63 -1.66
N LEU A 20 13.45 -23.44 -2.85
CA LEU A 20 13.95 -24.06 -4.09
C LEU A 20 15.36 -23.59 -4.45
N PHE A 21 15.62 -22.29 -4.30
CA PHE A 21 16.94 -21.72 -4.52
C PHE A 21 17.97 -22.31 -3.54
N LEU A 22 17.67 -22.31 -2.24
CA LEU A 22 18.58 -22.84 -1.23
C LEU A 22 18.86 -24.34 -1.41
N HIS A 23 17.84 -25.12 -1.78
CA HIS A 23 18.01 -26.54 -2.09
C HIS A 23 18.96 -26.77 -3.27
N ALA A 24 18.90 -25.93 -4.31
CA ALA A 24 19.83 -25.99 -5.44
C ALA A 24 21.30 -25.71 -5.03
N TRP A 25 21.51 -25.11 -3.86
CA TRP A 25 22.84 -24.88 -3.26
C TRP A 25 23.18 -25.89 -2.16
N HIS A 26 22.45 -27.00 -2.06
CA HIS A 26 22.62 -28.02 -1.02
C HIS A 26 22.44 -27.49 0.41
N ILE A 27 21.71 -26.39 0.57
CA ILE A 27 21.27 -25.89 1.86
C ILE A 27 19.89 -26.47 2.09
N GLU A 28 19.73 -27.31 3.12
CA GLU A 28 18.45 -27.90 3.52
C GLU A 28 17.89 -27.16 4.74
N PRO A 29 17.21 -26.03 4.54
CA PRO A 29 16.53 -25.36 5.64
C PRO A 29 15.35 -26.23 6.08
N SER A 30 15.34 -26.61 7.36
CA SER A 30 14.25 -27.43 7.90
C SER A 30 12.90 -26.70 7.75
N VAL A 31 11.84 -27.44 7.38
CA VAL A 31 10.48 -26.90 7.23
C VAL A 31 10.01 -26.18 8.51
N GLY A 32 10.50 -26.62 9.67
CA GLY A 32 10.27 -26.00 10.97
C GLY A 32 10.81 -24.57 11.13
N VAL A 33 11.73 -24.13 10.26
CA VAL A 33 12.27 -22.75 10.25
C VAL A 33 11.48 -21.83 9.31
N TRP A 34 10.97 -22.33 8.18
CA TRP A 34 10.26 -21.50 7.19
C TRP A 34 8.89 -21.02 7.64
N LEU A 35 8.13 -21.91 8.27
CA LEU A 35 6.77 -21.61 8.70
C LEU A 35 6.71 -20.44 9.72
N PRO A 36 7.58 -20.38 10.76
CA PRO A 36 7.62 -19.22 11.65
C PRO A 36 8.29 -17.99 11.02
N LEU A 37 9.15 -18.15 10.01
CA LEU A 37 9.81 -17.03 9.35
C LEU A 37 8.90 -16.30 8.34
N ALA A 38 7.96 -17.00 7.73
CA ALA A 38 7.00 -16.42 6.78
C ALA A 38 6.29 -15.14 7.30
N PRO A 39 5.64 -15.12 8.49
CA PRO A 39 5.02 -13.89 8.98
C PRO A 39 6.03 -12.75 9.21
N VAL A 40 7.28 -13.04 9.59
CA VAL A 40 8.33 -12.04 9.75
C VAL A 40 8.71 -11.43 8.40
N VAL A 41 8.93 -12.26 7.39
CA VAL A 41 9.22 -11.81 6.01
C VAL A 41 8.06 -10.97 5.48
N GLY A 42 6.82 -11.44 5.65
CA GLY A 42 5.65 -10.68 5.20
C GLY A 42 5.46 -9.36 5.94
N LEU A 43 5.76 -9.29 7.23
CA LEU A 43 5.77 -8.04 7.99
C LEU A 43 6.81 -7.07 7.42
N LEU A 44 8.04 -7.53 7.18
CA LEU A 44 9.11 -6.69 6.62
C LEU A 44 8.72 -6.15 5.25
N LEU A 45 8.19 -7.00 4.36
CA LEU A 45 7.70 -6.60 3.05
C LEU A 45 6.61 -5.54 3.15
N HIS A 46 5.69 -5.69 4.10
CA HIS A 46 4.63 -4.72 4.30
C HIS A 46 5.17 -3.38 4.81
N GLN A 47 6.08 -3.39 5.78
CA GLN A 47 6.71 -2.16 6.26
C GLN A 47 7.53 -1.48 5.15
N SER A 48 8.20 -2.23 4.27
CA SER A 48 8.88 -1.65 3.10
C SER A 48 7.91 -0.94 2.15
N VAL A 49 6.75 -1.53 1.88
CA VAL A 49 5.71 -0.90 1.05
C VAL A 49 5.16 0.36 1.72
N ARG A 50 4.89 0.31 3.03
CA ARG A 50 4.41 1.46 3.79
C ARG A 50 5.43 2.59 3.81
N TRP A 51 6.69 2.28 4.10
CA TRP A 51 7.76 3.28 4.12
C TRP A 51 7.96 3.90 2.75
N ARG A 52 7.98 3.10 1.68
CA ARG A 52 8.03 3.63 0.31
C ARG A 52 6.88 4.59 0.04
N PHE A 53 5.67 4.22 0.44
CA PHE A 53 4.49 5.06 0.26
C PHE A 53 4.61 6.41 1.01
N GLU A 54 5.09 6.38 2.26
CA GLU A 54 5.34 7.59 3.05
C GLU A 54 6.47 8.45 2.43
N GLY A 55 7.54 7.80 1.94
CA GLY A 55 8.70 8.44 1.29
C GLY A 55 8.40 9.04 -0.09
N ASP A 56 7.48 8.44 -0.85
CA ASP A 56 6.98 8.96 -2.13
C ASP A 56 6.02 10.15 -1.92
N GLY A 57 5.92 10.66 -0.70
CA GLY A 57 5.10 11.79 -0.37
C GLY A 57 3.62 11.46 -0.30
N ASN A 58 3.18 10.21 -0.16
CA ASN A 58 1.74 9.97 0.04
C ASN A 58 1.32 10.04 1.52
N GLY A 59 2.16 10.68 2.36
CA GLY A 59 1.88 10.91 3.77
C GLY A 59 0.61 11.75 3.99
N PHE A 60 0.01 11.61 5.18
CA PHE A 60 -1.28 12.22 5.53
C PHE A 60 -1.37 13.74 5.28
N ARG A 61 -0.24 14.47 5.37
CA ARG A 61 -0.14 15.92 5.21
C ARG A 61 0.35 16.37 3.84
N ASN A 62 0.58 15.45 2.90
CA ASN A 62 1.16 15.85 1.61
C ASN A 62 0.16 16.64 0.77
N PRO A 63 0.54 17.82 0.24
CA PRO A 63 -0.33 18.67 -0.58
C PRO A 63 -0.86 17.99 -1.86
N GLN A 64 -0.20 16.95 -2.36
CA GLN A 64 -0.61 16.17 -3.53
C GLN A 64 -1.73 15.16 -3.22
N ARG A 65 -2.01 14.88 -1.93
CA ARG A 65 -3.14 14.03 -1.54
C ARG A 65 -4.43 14.62 -2.12
N ALA A 66 -5.25 13.80 -2.77
CA ALA A 66 -6.40 14.26 -3.56
C ALA A 66 -7.35 15.21 -2.80
N SER A 67 -7.62 14.96 -1.51
CA SER A 67 -8.45 15.85 -0.69
C SER A 67 -7.76 17.19 -0.42
N LEU A 68 -6.47 17.18 -0.07
CA LEU A 68 -5.71 18.40 0.23
C LEU A 68 -5.47 19.22 -1.02
N ALA A 69 -5.11 18.58 -2.14
CA ALA A 69 -4.96 19.22 -3.43
C ALA A 69 -6.25 19.97 -3.84
N ALA A 70 -7.42 19.36 -3.63
CA ALA A 70 -8.70 20.00 -3.91
C ALA A 70 -8.95 21.24 -3.02
N ILE A 71 -8.57 21.17 -1.74
CA ILE A 71 -8.67 22.31 -0.81
C ILE A 71 -7.69 23.42 -1.20
N ILE A 72 -6.46 23.08 -1.57
CA ILE A 72 -5.42 24.03 -1.99
C ILE A 72 -5.85 24.76 -3.27
N GLU A 73 -6.32 24.00 -4.27
CA GLU A 73 -6.78 24.52 -5.55
C GLU A 73 -7.97 25.46 -5.37
N ARG A 74 -9.03 25.00 -4.72
CA ARG A 74 -10.26 25.81 -4.56
C ARG A 74 -10.13 26.92 -3.50
N GLY A 75 -9.29 26.71 -2.50
CA GLY A 75 -9.02 27.70 -1.44
C GLY A 75 -7.95 28.72 -1.81
N ASN A 76 -7.45 28.70 -3.06
CA ASN A 76 -6.40 29.60 -3.57
C ASN A 76 -5.14 29.63 -2.68
N LEU A 77 -4.73 28.47 -2.16
CA LEU A 77 -3.58 28.37 -1.24
C LEU A 77 -2.24 28.13 -1.96
N THR A 78 -2.22 28.01 -3.28
CA THR A 78 -1.04 27.59 -4.09
C THR A 78 0.22 28.45 -3.87
N GLY A 79 0.06 29.72 -3.51
CA GLY A 79 1.18 30.63 -3.24
C GLY A 79 1.74 30.57 -1.80
N ARG A 80 1.14 29.78 -0.90
CA ARG A 80 1.55 29.70 0.51
C ARG A 80 2.61 28.62 0.72
N SER A 81 3.69 28.96 1.43
CA SER A 81 4.74 28.00 1.80
C SER A 81 4.24 26.87 2.72
N ASN A 82 3.14 27.10 3.45
CA ASN A 82 2.50 26.14 4.36
C ASN A 82 1.14 25.62 3.86
N ALA A 83 0.87 25.68 2.54
CA ALA A 83 -0.44 25.31 1.97
C ALA A 83 -0.91 23.91 2.37
N GLY A 84 0.01 22.93 2.41
CA GLY A 84 -0.30 21.55 2.81
C GLY A 84 -0.76 21.42 4.26
N ASP A 85 -0.10 22.12 5.19
CA ASP A 85 -0.45 22.10 6.61
C ASP A 85 -1.80 22.76 6.87
N VAL A 86 -2.04 23.92 6.24
CA VAL A 86 -3.33 24.63 6.34
C VAL A 86 -4.46 23.76 5.78
N ALA A 87 -4.27 23.20 4.58
CA ALA A 87 -5.25 22.32 3.96
C ALA A 87 -5.53 21.07 4.82
N TYR A 88 -4.50 20.48 5.42
CA TYR A 88 -4.64 19.34 6.31
C TYR A 88 -5.43 19.69 7.58
N GLN A 89 -5.13 20.84 8.20
CA GLN A 89 -5.84 21.30 9.39
C GLN A 89 -7.33 21.53 9.09
N VAL A 90 -7.63 22.23 8.00
CA VAL A 90 -9.02 22.43 7.54
C VAL A 90 -9.70 21.11 7.26
N TYR A 91 -8.99 20.20 6.58
CA TYR A 91 -9.52 18.87 6.26
C TYR A 91 -9.94 18.11 7.51
N GLU A 92 -9.06 17.98 8.51
CA GLU A 92 -9.38 17.23 9.73
C GLU A 92 -10.50 17.91 10.53
N LEU A 93 -10.50 19.25 10.64
CA LEU A 93 -11.56 19.98 11.35
C LEU A 93 -12.94 19.72 10.73
N VAL A 94 -13.07 19.91 9.42
CA VAL A 94 -14.35 19.68 8.72
C VAL A 94 -14.71 18.20 8.69
N PHE A 95 -13.72 17.31 8.59
CA PHE A 95 -13.97 15.87 8.55
C PHE A 95 -14.68 15.38 9.82
N TYR A 96 -14.25 15.80 11.01
CA TYR A 96 -14.87 15.38 12.28
C TYR A 96 -16.21 16.07 12.57
N GLU A 97 -16.52 17.18 11.89
CA GLU A 97 -17.84 17.84 11.97
C GLU A 97 -18.93 17.06 11.21
N GLN A 98 -18.56 16.13 10.34
CA GLN A 98 -19.52 15.35 9.55
C GLN A 98 -20.19 14.26 10.40
N ALA A 99 -21.52 14.11 10.28
CA ALA A 99 -22.30 13.12 11.03
C ALA A 99 -21.84 11.66 10.84
N HIS A 100 -21.21 11.35 9.70
CA HIS A 100 -20.77 10.00 9.33
C HIS A 100 -19.24 9.83 9.32
N TRP A 101 -18.50 10.71 10.00
CA TRP A 101 -17.03 10.72 9.99
C TRP A 101 -16.42 9.33 10.28
N GLY A 102 -17.00 8.57 11.21
CA GLY A 102 -16.52 7.23 11.59
C GLY A 102 -16.62 6.23 10.44
N ALA A 103 -17.79 6.17 9.79
CA ALA A 103 -18.00 5.28 8.64
C ALA A 103 -17.09 5.62 7.46
N ILE A 104 -16.85 6.92 7.23
CA ILE A 104 -15.93 7.40 6.20
C ILE A 104 -14.50 6.97 6.55
N ARG A 105 -14.05 7.18 7.79
CA ARG A 105 -12.70 6.81 8.24
C ARG A 105 -12.46 5.31 8.12
N ASP A 106 -13.44 4.49 8.52
CA ASP A 106 -13.38 3.03 8.37
C ASP A 106 -13.29 2.60 6.91
N HIS A 107 -14.05 3.26 6.02
CA HIS A 107 -13.96 3.00 4.58
C HIS A 107 -12.56 3.34 4.05
N LEU A 108 -12.03 4.53 4.37
CA LEU A 108 -10.69 4.96 3.97
C LEU A 108 -9.62 3.98 4.47
N HIS A 109 -9.68 3.58 5.75
CA HIS A 109 -8.74 2.62 6.34
C HIS A 109 -8.78 1.27 5.63
N ARG A 110 -9.98 0.74 5.32
CA ARG A 110 -10.11 -0.51 4.56
C ARG A 110 -9.50 -0.39 3.16
N CYS A 111 -9.78 0.70 2.45
CA CYS A 111 -9.23 0.92 1.11
C CYS A 111 -7.70 1.01 1.14
N TRP A 112 -7.13 1.78 2.06
CA TRP A 112 -5.68 1.86 2.25
C TRP A 112 -5.07 0.50 2.60
N HIS A 113 -5.72 -0.25 3.49
CA HIS A 113 -5.29 -1.60 3.84
C HIS A 113 -5.21 -2.51 2.62
N TYR A 114 -6.23 -2.51 1.75
CA TYR A 114 -6.20 -3.29 0.51
C TYR A 114 -5.11 -2.82 -0.46
N VAL A 115 -4.93 -1.50 -0.64
CA VAL A 115 -3.86 -0.95 -1.50
C VAL A 115 -2.50 -1.45 -1.02
N PHE A 116 -2.21 -1.33 0.29
CA PHE A 116 -0.94 -1.78 0.83
C PHE A 116 -0.79 -3.29 0.72
N TRP A 117 -1.82 -4.06 1.04
CA TRP A 117 -1.76 -5.51 0.98
C TRP A 117 -1.51 -6.03 -0.44
N PHE A 118 -2.22 -5.50 -1.44
CA PHE A 118 -1.99 -5.85 -2.84
C PHE A 118 -0.58 -5.49 -3.30
N ARG A 119 -0.06 -4.31 -2.92
CA ARG A 119 1.33 -3.91 -3.22
C ARG A 119 2.35 -4.80 -2.50
N THR A 120 2.08 -5.22 -1.27
CA THR A 120 2.94 -6.15 -0.52
C THR A 120 3.01 -7.51 -1.21
N ILE A 121 1.87 -8.05 -1.66
CA ILE A 121 1.86 -9.31 -2.40
C ILE A 121 2.54 -9.15 -3.76
N ALA A 122 2.31 -8.04 -4.47
CA ALA A 122 2.98 -7.78 -5.74
C ALA A 122 4.51 -7.75 -5.59
N LEU A 123 5.01 -7.10 -4.53
CA LEU A 123 6.43 -7.10 -4.18
C LEU A 123 6.93 -8.52 -3.83
N ALA A 124 6.16 -9.27 -3.04
CA ALA A 124 6.47 -10.66 -2.71
C ALA A 124 6.58 -11.53 -3.97
N CYS A 125 5.67 -11.37 -4.94
CA CYS A 125 5.70 -12.05 -6.22
C CYS A 125 6.95 -11.69 -7.03
N ALA A 126 7.35 -10.42 -7.08
CA ALA A 126 8.56 -9.99 -7.79
C ALA A 126 9.83 -10.60 -7.17
N ILE A 127 9.94 -10.58 -5.85
CA ILE A 127 11.06 -11.19 -5.12
C ILE A 127 11.07 -12.71 -5.30
N GLY A 128 9.90 -13.35 -5.16
CA GLY A 128 9.72 -14.78 -5.36
C GLY A 128 10.08 -15.22 -6.79
N ALA A 129 9.70 -14.44 -7.80
CA ALA A 129 10.10 -14.68 -9.19
C ALA A 129 11.63 -14.57 -9.36
N GLY A 130 12.27 -13.62 -8.68
CA GLY A 130 13.73 -13.51 -8.63
C GLY A 130 14.39 -14.78 -8.06
N PHE A 131 13.89 -15.30 -6.93
CA PHE A 131 14.40 -16.56 -6.37
C PHE A 131 14.11 -17.77 -7.26
N ALA A 132 12.95 -17.83 -7.90
CA ALA A 132 12.62 -18.89 -8.87
C ALA A 132 13.57 -18.87 -10.08
N LEU A 133 13.90 -17.69 -10.59
CA LEU A 133 14.90 -17.53 -11.65
C LEU A 133 16.29 -18.01 -11.19
N LEU A 134 16.73 -17.59 -10.01
CA LEU A 134 18.01 -18.02 -9.45
C LEU A 134 18.06 -19.55 -9.26
N ALA A 135 16.98 -20.15 -8.77
CA ALA A 135 16.87 -21.60 -8.60
C ALA A 135 16.96 -22.35 -9.94
N LEU A 136 16.36 -21.80 -11.01
CA LEU A 136 16.44 -22.37 -12.35
C LEU A 136 17.88 -22.29 -12.90
N LEU A 137 18.56 -21.16 -12.72
CA LEU A 137 19.94 -20.95 -13.17
C LEU A 137 20.95 -21.82 -12.42
N SER A 138 20.69 -22.15 -11.16
CA SER A 138 21.54 -23.02 -10.35
C SER A 138 21.29 -24.52 -10.55
N GLY A 139 20.46 -24.92 -11.53
CA GLY A 139 20.17 -26.34 -11.80
C GLY A 139 19.22 -26.98 -10.78
N GLY A 140 18.46 -26.19 -10.02
CA GLY A 140 17.43 -26.67 -9.10
C GLY A 140 16.22 -27.29 -9.81
N ALA A 141 15.15 -27.58 -9.06
CA ALA A 141 13.92 -28.22 -9.56
C ALA A 141 13.26 -27.44 -10.71
N ALA A 142 13.69 -27.72 -11.94
CA ALA A 142 13.46 -26.87 -13.11
C ALA A 142 11.97 -26.65 -13.42
N LEU A 143 11.14 -27.69 -13.29
CA LEU A 143 9.71 -27.58 -13.56
C LEU A 143 9.00 -26.63 -12.57
N MET A 144 9.23 -26.79 -11.28
CA MET A 144 8.60 -25.94 -10.26
C MET A 144 9.11 -24.49 -10.35
N ALA A 145 10.41 -24.32 -10.56
CA ALA A 145 11.01 -23.01 -10.78
C ALA A 145 10.41 -22.30 -12.01
N MET A 146 10.24 -23.01 -13.13
CA MET A 146 9.59 -22.46 -14.33
C MET A 146 8.13 -22.08 -14.08
N LEU A 147 7.34 -22.92 -13.39
CA LEU A 147 5.95 -22.62 -13.07
C LEU A 147 5.83 -21.35 -12.22
N LEU A 148 6.67 -21.21 -11.20
CA LEU A 148 6.70 -20.03 -10.33
C LEU A 148 7.18 -18.79 -11.09
N LEU A 149 8.18 -18.93 -11.96
CA LEU A 149 8.69 -17.83 -12.80
C LEU A 149 7.64 -17.30 -13.77
N LEU A 150 6.72 -18.15 -14.25
CA LEU A 150 5.61 -17.72 -15.11
C LEU A 150 4.43 -17.17 -14.30
N ALA A 151 4.05 -17.84 -13.22
CA ALA A 151 2.85 -17.47 -12.46
C ALA A 151 3.05 -16.20 -11.63
N LEU A 152 4.17 -16.09 -10.90
CA LEU A 152 4.37 -15.00 -9.94
C LEU A 152 4.36 -13.62 -10.60
N PRO A 153 5.04 -13.37 -11.74
CA PRO A 153 4.97 -12.06 -12.40
C PRO A 153 3.55 -11.69 -12.85
N VAL A 154 2.79 -12.64 -13.41
CA VAL A 154 1.41 -12.42 -13.84
C VAL A 154 0.54 -12.01 -12.66
N PHE A 155 0.57 -12.78 -11.56
CA PHE A 155 -0.17 -12.44 -10.34
C PHE A 155 0.29 -11.11 -9.73
N GLY A 156 1.61 -10.86 -9.72
CA GLY A 156 2.19 -9.63 -9.20
C GLY A 156 1.71 -8.40 -9.95
N VAL A 157 1.70 -8.44 -11.29
CA VAL A 157 1.20 -7.35 -12.14
C VAL A 157 -0.29 -7.12 -11.92
N LEU A 158 -1.11 -8.17 -11.89
CA LEU A 158 -2.56 -8.06 -11.68
C LEU A 158 -2.89 -7.42 -10.32
N LEU A 159 -2.19 -7.83 -9.27
CA LEU A 159 -2.38 -7.27 -7.93
C LEU A 159 -1.87 -5.82 -7.83
N HIS A 160 -0.75 -5.51 -8.47
CA HIS A 160 -0.27 -4.13 -8.56
C HIS A 160 -1.29 -3.24 -9.27
N GLN A 161 -1.79 -3.66 -10.44
CA GLN A 161 -2.85 -2.93 -11.16
C GLN A 161 -4.11 -2.77 -10.32
N LYS A 162 -4.51 -3.81 -9.57
CA LYS A 162 -5.66 -3.72 -8.67
C LYS A 162 -5.42 -2.71 -7.54
N ALA A 163 -4.20 -2.61 -7.02
CA ALA A 163 -3.83 -1.60 -6.05
C ALA A 163 -3.95 -0.19 -6.65
N GLU A 164 -3.46 0.03 -7.86
CA GLU A 164 -3.56 1.33 -8.56
C GLU A 164 -5.03 1.73 -8.83
N GLN A 165 -5.86 0.79 -9.27
CA GLN A 165 -7.31 1.02 -9.45
C GLN A 165 -7.99 1.40 -8.12
N THR A 166 -7.63 0.72 -7.04
CA THR A 166 -8.19 0.98 -5.71
C THR A 166 -7.75 2.34 -5.20
N LEU A 167 -6.48 2.71 -5.42
CA LEU A 167 -5.94 4.02 -5.09
C LEU A 167 -6.61 5.14 -5.89
N ALA A 168 -6.80 4.95 -7.20
CA ALA A 168 -7.50 5.91 -8.05
C ALA A 168 -8.96 6.12 -7.60
N ALA A 169 -9.67 5.03 -7.28
CA ALA A 169 -11.02 5.11 -6.73
C ALA A 169 -11.06 5.86 -5.39
N LEU A 170 -10.06 5.62 -4.53
CA LEU A 170 -9.91 6.32 -3.25
C LEU A 170 -9.64 7.81 -3.44
N HIS A 171 -8.80 8.20 -4.41
CA HIS A 171 -8.56 9.60 -4.74
C HIS A 171 -9.81 10.30 -5.26
N LEU A 172 -10.60 9.63 -6.10
CA LEU A 172 -11.90 10.15 -6.55
C LEU A 172 -12.87 10.33 -5.39
N PHE A 173 -12.93 9.36 -4.48
CA PHE A 173 -13.75 9.45 -3.27
C PHE A 173 -13.32 10.61 -2.37
N ASP A 174 -12.02 10.74 -2.06
CA ASP A 174 -11.47 11.80 -1.21
C ASP A 174 -11.74 13.19 -1.81
N ARG A 175 -11.51 13.36 -3.12
CA ARG A 175 -11.82 14.62 -3.82
C ARG A 175 -13.32 14.91 -3.86
N GLY A 176 -14.13 13.88 -4.10
CA GLY A 176 -15.59 13.96 -4.11
C GLY A 176 -16.14 14.40 -2.75
N LEU A 177 -15.61 13.85 -1.66
CA LEU A 177 -16.00 14.20 -0.29
C LEU A 177 -15.77 15.68 0.01
N VAL A 178 -14.58 16.21 -0.34
CA VAL A 178 -14.28 17.64 -0.19
C VAL A 178 -15.21 18.49 -1.06
N THR A 179 -15.38 18.11 -2.31
CA THR A 179 -16.16 18.88 -3.28
C THR A 179 -17.63 18.95 -2.90
N ALA A 180 -18.22 17.84 -2.46
CA ALA A 180 -19.61 17.76 -2.03
C ALA A 180 -19.91 18.59 -0.78
N ASN A 181 -18.90 18.82 0.06
CA ASN A 181 -19.03 19.53 1.33
C ASN A 181 -18.31 20.90 1.30
N TRP A 182 -18.00 21.43 0.11
CA TRP A 182 -17.09 22.56 -0.07
C TRP A 182 -17.41 23.77 0.82
N THR A 183 -18.70 24.10 0.98
CA THR A 183 -19.14 25.24 1.81
C THR A 183 -18.61 25.17 3.25
N LEU A 184 -18.47 23.97 3.82
CA LEU A 184 -17.89 23.79 5.16
C LEU A 184 -16.37 24.07 5.17
N TYR A 185 -15.67 23.61 4.14
CA TYR A 185 -14.23 23.85 3.96
C TYR A 185 -13.93 25.34 3.75
N GLU A 186 -14.73 26.01 2.92
CA GLU A 186 -14.63 27.45 2.67
C GLU A 186 -14.83 28.27 3.94
N GLN A 187 -15.90 28.02 4.70
CA GLN A 187 -16.15 28.68 5.99
C GLN A 187 -14.98 28.50 6.96
N LYS A 188 -14.40 27.30 7.02
CA LYS A 188 -13.26 27.03 7.89
C LYS A 188 -11.99 27.75 7.42
N LEU A 189 -11.73 27.80 6.11
CA LEU A 189 -10.62 28.56 5.54
C LEU A 189 -10.72 30.06 5.88
N GLU A 190 -11.91 30.65 5.75
CA GLU A 190 -12.14 32.05 6.12
C GLU A 190 -11.91 32.31 7.61
N SER A 191 -12.31 31.35 8.47
CA SER A 191 -12.11 31.46 9.91
C SER A 191 -10.63 31.43 10.33
N LEU A 192 -9.78 30.74 9.56
CA LEU A 192 -8.33 30.68 9.80
C LEU A 192 -7.56 31.85 9.18
N ALA A 193 -8.20 32.67 8.33
CA ALA A 193 -7.59 33.84 7.71
C ALA A 193 -7.75 35.13 8.55
N LYS A 194 -8.58 35.09 9.59
CA LYS A 194 -8.80 36.16 10.57
C LYS A 194 -7.88 35.98 11.77
#